data_AF-A0A9D4T1P5-F1
#
_entry.id   AF-A0A9D4T1P5-F1
#
_cell.length_a   1.000
_cell.length_b   1.000
_cell.length_c   1.000
_cell.angle_alpha   90.00
_cell.angle_beta   90.00
_cell.angle_gamma   90.00
#
_symmetry.space_group_name_H-M   'P 1'
#
loop_
_entity.id
_entity.type
_entity.pdbx_description
1 polymer ?
#
loop_
_entity_poly.entity_id
_entity_poly.type
_entity_poly.pdbx_seq_one_letter_code
_entity_poly.pdbx_strand_id
1 'polypeptide(L)'
;MHTPQSTPGRLVLGAWWLTIVVLMNAFTGHMKATMMLFPDPERIDSFRDLSRQTDITPFLWRGGAYEDLLKLYNNDNLRMVLEGKAVIVSDYTTMLYHASRTCRQQLAAGRYYFAKEPTFPTPLAMAVDRSVDPALTQFIDQR
;
A
#
# COMPACT_ATOMS: atom_id res chain seq x y z
N MET A 1 24.01 9.81 46.13
CA MET A 1 22.63 9.26 46.16
C MET A 1 22.25 9.08 47.62
N HIS A 2 21.51 10.04 48.20
CA HIS A 2 21.19 10.06 49.63
C HIS A 2 19.91 9.22 49.87
N THR A 3 20.06 7.98 50.33
CA THR A 3 18.92 7.22 50.86
C THR A 3 18.66 7.65 52.31
N PRO A 4 17.44 8.08 52.68
CA PRO A 4 17.13 8.41 54.06
C PRO A 4 17.36 7.18 54.96
N GLN A 5 18.09 7.37 56.07
CA GLN A 5 18.38 6.30 57.03
C GLN A 5 17.17 5.99 57.94
N SER A 6 16.17 6.86 57.98
CA SER A 6 14.94 6.64 58.75
C SER A 6 13.99 5.66 58.04
N THR A 7 13.55 4.64 58.79
CA THR A 7 12.55 3.64 58.36
C THR A 7 11.30 4.24 57.70
N PRO A 8 10.66 5.30 58.25
CA PRO A 8 9.52 5.94 57.59
C PRO A 8 9.89 6.61 56.25
N GLY A 9 11.10 7.15 56.12
CA GLY A 9 11.57 7.75 54.88
C GLY A 9 11.68 6.72 53.74
N ARG A 10 12.12 5.50 54.05
CA ARG A 10 12.18 4.40 53.07
C ARG A 10 10.80 3.89 52.67
N LEU A 11 9.85 3.84 53.61
CA LEU A 11 8.45 3.46 53.33
C LEU A 11 7.78 4.45 52.39
N VAL A 12 7.94 5.76 52.62
CA VAL A 12 7.41 6.80 51.73
C VAL A 12 8.03 6.69 50.33
N LEU A 13 9.35 6.46 50.26
CA LEU A 13 10.06 6.31 48.98
C LEU A 13 9.59 5.07 48.21
N GLY A 14 9.33 3.95 48.90
CA GLY A 14 8.77 2.74 48.31
C GLY A 14 7.34 2.92 47.80
N ALA A 15 6.48 3.58 48.58
CA ALA A 15 5.11 3.89 48.17
C ALA A 15 5.09 4.87 46.97
N TRP A 16 5.96 5.88 46.98
CA TRP A 16 6.14 6.81 45.87
C TRP A 16 6.61 6.10 44.60
N TRP A 17 7.62 5.24 44.72
CA TRP A 17 8.12 4.45 43.60
C TRP A 17 7.05 3.51 43.03
N LEU A 18 6.29 2.83 43.88
CA LEU A 18 5.20 1.96 43.46
C LEU A 18 4.12 2.76 42.71
N THR A 19 3.81 3.97 43.17
CA THR A 19 2.88 4.88 42.48
C THR A 19 3.38 5.23 41.07
N ILE A 20 4.68 5.53 40.91
CA ILE A 20 5.29 5.78 39.59
C ILE A 20 5.18 4.55 38.68
N VAL A 21 5.47 3.36 39.20
CA VAL A 21 5.39 2.11 38.43
C VAL A 21 3.96 1.84 37.97
N VAL A 22 2.97 2.01 38.85
CA VAL A 22 1.55 1.84 38.50
C VAL A 22 1.13 2.85 37.43
N LEU A 23 1.51 4.12 37.60
CA LEU A 23 1.19 5.17 36.63
C LEU A 23 1.79 4.89 35.25
N MET A 24 3.04 4.42 35.20
CA MET A 24 3.74 4.16 33.94
C MET A 24 3.16 2.94 33.21
N ASN A 25 2.77 1.90 33.96
CA ASN A 25 2.05 0.76 33.41
C ASN A 25 0.66 1.15 32.86
N ALA A 26 -0.06 2.04 33.55
CA ALA A 26 -1.35 2.54 33.09
C ALA A 26 -1.22 3.36 31.79
N PHE A 27 -0.23 4.26 31.70
CA PHE A 27 0.01 5.05 30.50
C PHE A 27 0.42 4.18 29.31
N THR A 28 1.33 3.22 29.54
CA THR A 28 1.75 2.25 28.51
C THR A 28 0.57 1.40 28.03
N GLY A 29 -0.30 0.97 28.94
CA GLY A 29 -1.52 0.24 28.62
C GLY A 29 -2.49 1.06 27.76
N HIS A 30 -2.72 2.32 28.12
CA HIS A 30 -3.56 3.24 27.35
C HIS A 30 -3.00 3.43 25.93
N MET A 31 -1.71 3.74 25.79
CA MET A 31 -1.07 3.93 24.48
C MET A 31 -1.15 2.66 23.62
N LYS A 32 -0.92 1.47 24.21
CA LYS A 32 -1.05 0.20 23.50
C LYS A 32 -2.47 -0.05 23.02
N ALA A 33 -3.47 0.28 23.84
CA ALA A 33 -4.87 0.17 23.43
C ALA A 33 -5.21 1.15 22.31
N THR A 34 -4.73 2.40 22.38
CA THR A 34 -4.93 3.38 21.32
C THR A 34 -4.29 2.93 19.99
N MET A 35 -3.08 2.35 20.03
CA MET A 35 -2.43 1.79 18.84
C MET A 35 -3.14 0.55 18.28
N MET A 36 -3.88 -0.20 19.09
CA MET A 36 -4.71 -1.31 18.63
C MET A 36 -6.03 -0.85 17.99
N LEU A 37 -6.57 0.29 18.43
CA LEU A 37 -7.82 0.85 17.91
C LEU A 37 -7.65 1.55 16.56
N PHE A 38 -6.46 2.09 16.29
CA PHE A 38 -6.11 2.68 15.00
C PHE A 38 -5.09 1.80 14.28
N PRO A 39 -5.50 0.59 13.81
CA PRO A 39 -4.62 -0.22 13.00
C PRO A 39 -4.27 0.52 11.69
N ASP A 40 -3.13 0.16 11.09
CA ASP A 40 -2.81 0.63 9.75
C ASP A 40 -3.99 0.36 8.79
N PRO A 41 -4.31 1.28 7.87
CA PRO A 41 -5.43 1.13 6.96
C PRO A 41 -5.33 -0.21 6.23
N GLU A 42 -6.45 -0.96 6.22
CA GLU A 42 -6.50 -2.32 5.69
C GLU A 42 -6.04 -2.31 4.23
N ARG A 43 -4.92 -2.98 3.99
CA ARG A 43 -4.25 -2.96 2.70
C ARG A 43 -4.95 -3.93 1.76
N ILE A 44 -5.25 -3.46 0.56
CA ILE A 44 -5.91 -4.24 -0.48
C ILE A 44 -4.83 -4.96 -1.27
N ASP A 45 -4.58 -6.21 -0.93
CA ASP A 45 -3.53 -7.02 -1.56
C ASP A 45 -4.07 -7.98 -2.62
N SER A 46 -5.35 -8.32 -2.57
CA SER A 46 -5.99 -9.26 -3.49
C SER A 46 -7.28 -8.72 -4.11
N PHE A 47 -7.65 -9.23 -5.28
CA PHE A 47 -8.94 -8.93 -5.90
C PHE A 47 -10.13 -9.35 -5.02
N ARG A 48 -9.92 -10.38 -4.19
CA ARG A 48 -10.93 -10.84 -3.23
C ARG A 48 -11.20 -9.81 -2.13
N ASP A 49 -10.19 -9.02 -1.76
CA ASP A 49 -10.34 -7.96 -0.76
C ASP A 49 -11.08 -6.76 -1.38
N LEU A 50 -10.75 -6.42 -2.65
CA LEU A 50 -11.53 -5.47 -3.45
C LEU A 50 -13.00 -5.89 -3.56
N SER A 51 -13.29 -7.16 -3.77
CA SER A 51 -14.68 -7.61 -3.93
C SER A 51 -15.49 -7.56 -2.63
N ARG A 52 -14.83 -7.44 -1.47
CA ARG A 52 -15.48 -7.27 -0.16
C ARG A 52 -15.76 -5.80 0.16
N GLN A 53 -15.01 -4.88 -0.42
CA GLN A 53 -15.15 -3.44 -0.20
C GLN A 53 -15.90 -2.79 -1.38
N THR A 54 -17.20 -2.56 -1.21
CA THR A 54 -18.06 -1.94 -2.24
C THR A 54 -17.89 -0.43 -2.39
N ASP A 55 -17.22 0.22 -1.43
CA ASP A 55 -17.05 1.69 -1.40
C ASP A 55 -15.86 2.18 -2.24
N ILE A 56 -15.01 1.28 -2.70
CA ILE A 56 -13.81 1.60 -3.48
C ILE A 56 -14.08 1.29 -4.94
N THR A 57 -13.89 2.28 -5.80
CA THR A 57 -14.15 2.12 -7.24
C THR A 57 -12.90 1.58 -7.96
N PRO A 58 -12.93 0.37 -8.54
CA PRO A 58 -11.82 -0.13 -9.33
C PRO A 58 -11.82 0.49 -10.73
N PHE A 59 -10.72 1.14 -11.09
CA PHE A 59 -10.44 1.56 -12.46
C PHE A 59 -9.68 0.45 -13.18
N LEU A 60 -10.34 -0.16 -14.17
CA LEU A 60 -9.76 -1.21 -15.00
C LEU A 60 -9.70 -0.72 -16.44
N TRP A 61 -8.54 -0.93 -17.09
CA TRP A 61 -8.45 -0.78 -18.53
C TRP A 61 -9.22 -1.93 -19.21
N ARG A 62 -10.28 -1.59 -19.96
CA ARG A 62 -11.20 -2.56 -20.58
C ARG A 62 -10.71 -3.18 -21.89
N GLY A 63 -9.44 -3.01 -22.25
CA GLY A 63 -8.91 -3.43 -23.56
C GLY A 63 -9.40 -2.51 -24.67
N GLY A 64 -8.64 -1.45 -24.93
CA GLY A 64 -8.94 -0.40 -25.91
C GLY A 64 -7.67 0.32 -26.35
N ALA A 65 -7.79 1.38 -27.14
CA ALA A 65 -6.64 2.17 -27.58
C ALA A 65 -5.78 2.65 -26.40
N TYR A 66 -4.49 2.91 -26.65
CA TYR A 66 -3.55 3.44 -25.64
C TYR A 66 -4.05 4.72 -24.94
N GLU A 67 -4.90 5.49 -25.62
CA GLU A 67 -5.56 6.68 -25.07
C GLU A 67 -6.39 6.38 -23.82
N ASP A 68 -7.03 5.21 -23.72
CA ASP A 68 -7.81 4.85 -22.55
C ASP A 68 -6.92 4.49 -21.35
N LEU A 69 -5.70 4.02 -21.63
CA LEU A 69 -4.67 3.77 -20.62
C LEU A 69 -4.13 5.09 -20.06
N LEU A 70 -3.93 6.10 -20.92
CA LEU A 70 -3.54 7.45 -20.51
C LEU A 70 -4.61 8.13 -19.64
N LYS A 71 -5.90 7.94 -19.97
CA LYS A 71 -7.01 8.46 -19.14
C LYS A 71 -7.02 7.83 -17.75
N LEU A 72 -6.59 6.57 -17.61
CA LEU A 72 -6.54 5.86 -16.33
C LEU A 72 -5.59 6.56 -15.33
N TYR A 73 -4.43 7.00 -15.81
CA TYR A 73 -3.41 7.72 -15.02
C TYR A 73 -3.56 9.25 -15.07
N ASN A 74 -4.75 9.75 -15.39
CA ASN A 74 -5.02 11.18 -15.32
C ASN A 74 -4.96 11.69 -13.87
N ASN A 75 -4.68 12.98 -13.73
CA ASN A 75 -4.55 13.71 -12.48
C ASN A 75 -5.74 13.51 -11.53
N ASP A 76 -6.97 13.54 -12.06
CA ASP A 76 -8.18 13.40 -11.24
C ASP A 76 -8.32 11.99 -10.67
N ASN A 77 -8.06 10.97 -11.49
CA ASN A 77 -8.11 9.56 -11.07
C ASN A 77 -7.01 9.25 -10.06
N LEU A 78 -5.80 9.77 -10.27
CA LEU A 78 -4.70 9.66 -9.30
C LEU A 78 -5.06 10.32 -7.96
N ARG A 79 -5.75 11.46 -7.98
CA ARG A 79 -6.22 12.09 -6.74
C ARG A 79 -7.23 11.20 -6.02
N MET A 80 -8.16 10.57 -6.73
CA MET A 80 -9.11 9.61 -6.14
C MET A 80 -8.40 8.40 -5.52
N VAL A 81 -7.29 7.93 -6.12
CA VAL A 81 -6.45 6.87 -5.55
C VAL A 81 -5.75 7.33 -4.27
N LEU A 82 -5.19 8.54 -4.26
CA LEU A 82 -4.55 9.11 -3.06
C LEU A 82 -5.55 9.39 -1.93
N GLU A 83 -6.80 9.72 -2.26
CA GLU A 83 -7.91 9.88 -1.31
C GLU A 83 -8.46 8.52 -0.80
N GLY A 84 -7.98 7.39 -1.31
CA GLY A 84 -8.45 6.05 -0.92
C GLY A 84 -9.84 5.68 -1.48
N LYS A 85 -10.36 6.45 -2.43
CA LYS A 85 -11.70 6.24 -3.03
C LYS A 85 -11.68 5.33 -4.26
N ALA A 86 -10.51 5.17 -4.87
CA ALA A 86 -10.35 4.38 -6.08
C ALA A 86 -9.07 3.54 -6.06
N VAL A 87 -9.07 2.46 -6.84
CA VAL A 87 -7.89 1.60 -7.05
C VAL A 87 -7.70 1.39 -8.54
N ILE A 88 -6.46 1.51 -9.02
CA ILE A 88 -6.11 1.26 -10.42
C ILE A 88 -5.67 -0.19 -10.56
N VAL A 89 -6.28 -0.91 -11.50
CA VAL A 89 -5.91 -2.27 -11.89
C VAL A 89 -5.31 -2.22 -13.30
N SER A 90 -4.01 -2.47 -13.38
CA SER A 90 -3.23 -2.51 -14.64
C SER A 90 -2.11 -3.54 -14.52
N ASP A 91 -1.45 -3.85 -15.62
CA ASP A 91 -0.21 -4.62 -15.59
C ASP A 91 0.89 -3.90 -14.77
N TYR A 92 1.76 -4.71 -14.17
CA TYR A 92 2.80 -4.25 -13.26
C TYR A 92 3.75 -3.25 -13.94
N THR A 93 4.15 -3.52 -15.18
CA THR A 93 5.14 -2.72 -15.91
C THR A 93 4.65 -1.33 -16.27
N THR A 94 3.44 -1.22 -16.81
CA THR A 94 2.81 0.05 -17.17
C THR A 94 2.54 0.87 -15.91
N MET A 95 2.05 0.22 -14.85
CA MET A 95 1.80 0.89 -13.58
C MET A 95 3.10 1.43 -12.96
N LEU A 96 4.19 0.65 -12.99
CA LEU A 96 5.50 1.11 -12.52
C LEU A 96 6.03 2.28 -13.36
N TYR A 97 5.88 2.23 -14.68
CA TYR A 97 6.25 3.32 -15.58
C TYR A 97 5.48 4.61 -15.27
N HIS A 98 4.15 4.54 -15.18
CA HIS A 98 3.33 5.73 -14.91
C HIS A 98 3.52 6.26 -13.49
N ALA A 99 3.67 5.37 -12.50
CA ALA A 99 3.97 5.77 -11.12
C ALA A 99 5.32 6.48 -11.04
N SER A 100 6.38 5.93 -11.66
CA SER A 100 7.71 6.55 -11.64
C SER A 100 7.74 7.92 -12.33
N ARG A 101 7.06 8.05 -13.48
CA ARG A 101 6.97 9.31 -14.22
C ARG A 101 6.19 10.38 -13.46
N THR A 102 5.10 10.00 -12.80
CA THR A 102 4.17 10.92 -12.14
C THR A 102 4.52 11.16 -10.66
N CYS A 103 5.50 10.40 -10.14
CA CYS A 103 6.00 10.47 -8.76
C CYS A 103 6.32 11.90 -8.31
N ARG A 104 7.05 12.64 -9.15
CA ARG A 104 7.50 14.00 -8.83
C ARG A 104 6.38 15.06 -8.84
N GLN A 105 5.29 14.81 -9.56
CA GLN A 105 4.29 15.84 -9.83
C GLN A 105 3.09 15.74 -8.88
N GLN A 106 2.60 14.53 -8.58
CA GLN A 106 1.35 14.36 -7.83
C GLN A 106 1.41 13.28 -6.76
N LEU A 107 2.10 12.18 -7.04
CA LEU A 107 2.25 11.08 -6.08
C LEU A 107 3.20 11.42 -4.92
N ALA A 108 3.93 12.54 -5.00
CA ALA A 108 4.72 13.08 -3.88
C ALA A 108 3.84 13.53 -2.70
N ALA A 109 2.55 13.83 -2.93
CA ALA A 109 1.65 14.34 -1.91
C ALA A 109 1.02 13.26 -1.02
N GLY A 110 1.09 11.98 -1.41
CA GLY A 110 0.42 10.90 -0.67
C GLY A 110 1.19 9.59 -0.65
N ARG A 111 0.78 8.69 0.23
CA ARG A 111 1.37 7.35 0.37
C ARG A 111 0.56 6.38 -0.47
N TYR A 112 1.18 5.75 -1.46
CA TYR A 112 0.60 4.71 -2.30
C TYR A 112 1.42 3.43 -2.17
N TYR A 113 0.81 2.30 -2.51
CA TYR A 113 1.48 1.00 -2.50
C TYR A 113 1.00 0.17 -3.69
N PHE A 114 1.79 -0.85 -4.04
CA PHE A 114 1.39 -1.87 -5.01
C PHE A 114 0.85 -3.08 -4.26
N ALA A 115 -0.27 -3.62 -4.72
CA ALA A 115 -0.85 -4.84 -4.20
C ALA A 115 0.15 -6.00 -4.34
N LYS A 116 0.23 -6.87 -3.33
CA LYS A 116 1.21 -7.95 -3.30
C LYS A 116 0.90 -9.07 -4.29
N GLU A 117 -0.37 -9.38 -4.52
CA GLU A 117 -0.77 -10.48 -5.39
C GLU A 117 -1.03 -10.00 -6.82
N PRO A 118 -0.32 -10.54 -7.83
CA PRO A 118 -0.68 -10.30 -9.21
C PRO A 118 -2.01 -10.99 -9.50
N THR A 119 -3.00 -10.21 -9.93
CA THR A 119 -4.36 -10.70 -10.17
C THR A 119 -4.50 -11.41 -11.52
N PHE A 120 -3.69 -11.02 -12.51
CA PHE A 120 -3.72 -11.62 -13.86
C PHE A 120 -2.31 -11.62 -14.49
N PRO A 121 -1.60 -12.75 -14.57
CA PRO A 121 -0.40 -12.85 -15.40
C PRO A 121 -0.83 -12.75 -16.86
N THR A 122 -0.64 -11.59 -17.48
CA THR A 122 -0.88 -11.41 -18.91
C THR A 122 0.41 -11.70 -19.67
N PRO A 123 0.55 -12.86 -20.33
CA PRO A 123 1.68 -13.07 -21.22
C PRO A 123 1.58 -12.07 -22.37
N LEU A 124 2.68 -11.36 -22.65
CA LEU A 124 2.77 -10.52 -23.83
C LEU A 124 2.85 -11.44 -25.05
N ALA A 125 1.88 -11.32 -25.94
CA ALA A 125 1.85 -12.05 -27.21
C ALA A 125 2.22 -11.10 -28.36
N MET A 126 2.98 -11.60 -29.32
CA MET A 126 3.29 -10.90 -30.57
C MET A 126 2.47 -11.52 -31.70
N ALA A 127 1.70 -10.69 -32.42
CA ALA A 127 1.05 -11.10 -33.66
C ALA A 127 1.89 -10.64 -34.85
N VAL A 128 2.14 -11.54 -35.78
CA VAL A 128 2.91 -11.27 -37.00
C VAL A 128 2.06 -11.67 -38.20
N ASP A 129 2.20 -10.96 -39.32
CA ASP A 129 1.53 -11.33 -40.57
C ASP A 129 1.91 -12.75 -40.98
N ARG A 130 0.95 -13.51 -41.50
CA ARG A 130 1.17 -14.86 -42.02
C ARG A 130 2.08 -14.89 -43.25
N SER A 131 2.25 -13.77 -43.95
CA SER A 131 3.15 -13.66 -45.10
C SER A 131 4.61 -13.39 -44.73
N VAL A 132 4.94 -13.24 -43.45
CA VAL A 132 6.33 -13.08 -43.00
C VAL A 132 7.15 -14.33 -43.27
N ASP A 133 8.42 -14.14 -43.63
CA ASP A 133 9.40 -15.20 -43.87
C ASP A 133 9.40 -16.23 -42.70
N PRO A 134 9.15 -17.52 -42.97
CA PRO A 134 9.15 -18.58 -41.97
C PRO A 134 10.43 -18.64 -41.12
N ALA A 135 11.57 -18.23 -41.68
CA ALA A 135 12.85 -18.18 -40.96
C ALA A 135 12.81 -17.15 -39.81
N LEU A 136 12.12 -16.02 -40.00
CA LEU A 136 11.96 -15.00 -38.98
C LEU A 136 11.02 -15.47 -37.87
N THR A 137 9.92 -16.15 -38.22
CA THR A 137 8.98 -16.70 -37.24
C THR A 137 9.65 -17.77 -36.36
N GLN A 138 10.49 -18.63 -36.94
CA GLN A 138 11.27 -19.61 -36.18
C GLN A 138 12.29 -18.96 -35.23
N PHE A 139 12.91 -17.85 -35.63
CA PHE A 139 13.82 -17.11 -34.75
C PHE A 139 13.09 -16.48 -33.55
N ILE A 140 11.87 -15.99 -33.77
CA ILE A 140 11.06 -15.37 -32.71
C ILE A 140 10.60 -16.41 -31.68
N ASP A 141 10.24 -17.62 -32.11
CA ASP A 141 9.69 -18.68 -31.25
C ASP A 141 10.74 -19.46 -30.44
N GLN A 142 12.04 -19.27 -30.73
CA GLN A 142 13.13 -19.99 -30.05
C GLN A 142 13.55 -19.42 -28.68
N ARG A 143 12.87 -18.39 -28.17
CA ARG A 143 13.31 -17.59 -27.02
C ARG A 143 12.38 -17.72 -25.82
#